data_AF-A0A2M7V2E4-F1
#
_entry.id   AF-A0A2M7V2E4-F1
#
_cell.length_a   1.000
_cell.length_b   1.000
_cell.length_c   1.000
_cell.angle_alpha   90.00
_cell.angle_beta   90.00
_cell.angle_gamma   90.00
#
_symmetry.space_group_name_H-M   'P 1'
#
loop_
_entity.id
_entity.type
_entity.pdbx_description
1 polymer ?
#
loop_
_entity_poly.entity_id
_entity_poly.type
_entity_poly.pdbx_seq_one_letter_code
_entity_poly.pdbx_strand_id
1 'polypeptide(L)'
;MITPHPETELERRSRREQEPSRESRERFEMDAQAEVAAAMERADMIVKDVQSSKQQMKNIVINMHLVKQQIQQLRQLLQLADSDDANSLHQDQKAVDELKQKISGHQQELLAMREDLIREQKEELIEQKFVGDVQNQAEKMIDQMIGDVMAVA
;
A
#
# COMPACT_ATOMS: atom_id res chain seq x y z
N MET A 1 63.04 30.91 0.34
CA MET A 1 63.30 29.46 0.42
C MET A 1 62.14 28.85 1.20
N ILE A 2 61.27 28.08 0.55
CA ILE A 2 60.09 27.45 1.18
C ILE A 2 60.33 25.94 1.15
N THR A 3 60.44 25.32 2.32
CA THR A 3 60.63 23.88 2.51
C THR A 3 59.31 23.13 2.29
N PRO A 4 59.28 22.04 1.49
CA PRO A 4 58.10 21.19 1.40
C PRO A 4 58.04 20.25 2.61
N HIS A 5 56.91 20.26 3.33
CA HIS A 5 56.61 19.25 4.35
C HIS A 5 56.28 17.91 3.66
N PRO A 6 56.87 16.77 4.08
CA PRO A 6 56.43 15.48 3.60
C PRO A 6 55.13 15.08 4.31
N GLU A 7 54.05 14.89 3.55
CA GLU A 7 52.83 14.25 4.03
C GLU A 7 53.18 12.87 4.60
N THR A 8 52.67 12.56 5.78
CA THR A 8 52.93 11.26 6.43
C THR A 8 52.10 10.16 5.77
N GLU A 9 52.65 8.95 5.63
CA GLU A 9 51.94 7.80 5.04
C GLU A 9 50.60 7.46 5.74
N LEU A 10 50.45 7.89 7.00
CA LEU A 10 49.23 7.77 7.80
C LEU A 10 48.05 8.60 7.24
N GLU A 11 48.32 9.81 6.73
CA GLU A 11 47.29 10.65 6.09
C GLU A 11 46.88 10.09 4.72
N ARG A 12 47.82 9.46 4.00
CA ARG A 12 47.53 8.79 2.71
C ARG A 12 46.73 7.51 2.86
N ARG A 13 46.88 6.76 3.97
CA ARG A 13 46.07 5.57 4.27
C ARG A 13 44.67 5.94 4.75
N SER A 14 44.55 6.94 5.63
CA SER A 14 43.24 7.37 6.17
C SER A 14 42.30 7.89 5.08
N ARG A 15 42.83 8.45 3.98
CA ARG A 15 42.02 8.93 2.85
C ARG A 15 41.55 7.82 1.90
N ARG A 16 42.16 6.63 1.93
CA ARG A 16 41.78 5.47 1.11
C ARG A 16 40.76 4.55 1.78
N GLU A 17 40.62 4.62 3.09
CA GLU A 17 39.68 3.79 3.85
C GLU A 17 38.27 4.41 3.95
N GLN A 18 38.06 5.59 3.37
CA GLN A 18 36.83 6.38 3.52
C GLN A 18 36.10 6.65 2.19
N GLU A 19 36.38 5.85 1.15
CA GLU A 19 35.48 5.76 -0.01
C GLU A 19 34.73 4.43 0.08
N PRO A 20 33.40 4.43 0.32
CA PRO A 20 32.63 3.20 0.23
C PRO A 20 32.83 2.66 -1.19
N SER A 21 33.31 1.42 -1.27
CA SER A 21 33.52 0.73 -2.54
C SER A 21 32.22 0.78 -3.35
N ARG A 22 32.29 1.03 -4.66
CA ARG A 22 31.09 1.13 -5.53
C ARG A 22 30.11 -0.04 -5.35
N GLU A 23 30.66 -1.21 -5.08
CA GLU A 23 29.94 -2.46 -4.82
C GLU A 23 29.06 -2.43 -3.55
N SER A 24 29.45 -1.67 -2.52
CA SER A 24 28.65 -1.50 -1.30
C SER A 24 27.49 -0.53 -1.49
N ARG A 25 27.63 0.47 -2.36
CA ARG A 25 26.52 1.38 -2.73
C ARG A 25 25.50 0.67 -3.63
N GLU A 26 25.97 -0.07 -4.63
CA GLU A 26 25.07 -0.81 -5.54
C GLU A 26 24.22 -1.86 -4.82
N ARG A 27 24.76 -2.55 -3.80
CA ARG A 27 23.98 -3.51 -3.00
C ARG A 27 22.88 -2.85 -2.17
N PHE A 28 23.16 -1.69 -1.56
CA PHE A 28 22.19 -0.96 -0.74
C PHE A 28 21.06 -0.36 -1.60
N GLU A 29 21.41 0.21 -2.76
CA GLU A 29 20.43 0.72 -3.72
C GLU A 29 19.56 -0.41 -4.30
N MET A 30 20.11 -1.61 -4.52
CA MET A 30 19.32 -2.79 -4.90
C MET A 30 18.38 -3.27 -3.79
N ASP A 31 18.81 -3.27 -2.53
CA ASP A 31 17.98 -3.73 -1.40
C ASP A 31 16.79 -2.77 -1.15
N ALA A 32 17.03 -1.46 -1.15
CA ALA A 32 15.95 -0.46 -1.00
C ALA A 32 14.95 -0.50 -2.17
N GLN A 33 15.44 -0.65 -3.41
CA GLN A 33 14.56 -0.83 -4.57
C GLN A 33 13.75 -2.13 -4.51
N ALA A 34 14.34 -3.21 -3.98
CA ALA A 34 13.65 -4.48 -3.82
C ALA A 34 12.55 -4.43 -2.75
N GLU A 35 12.80 -3.74 -1.64
CA GLU A 35 11.81 -3.56 -0.57
C GLU A 35 10.63 -2.70 -1.03
N VAL A 36 10.92 -1.60 -1.73
CA VAL A 36 9.91 -0.77 -2.38
C VAL A 36 9.08 -1.57 -3.39
N ALA A 37 9.74 -2.35 -4.26
CA ALA A 37 9.05 -3.17 -5.25
C ALA A 37 8.14 -4.21 -4.60
N ALA A 38 8.58 -4.86 -3.51
CA ALA A 38 7.78 -5.83 -2.78
C ALA A 38 6.60 -5.19 -2.03
N ALA A 39 6.77 -3.98 -1.47
CA ALA A 39 5.67 -3.23 -0.88
C ALA A 39 4.63 -2.82 -1.94
N MET A 40 5.08 -2.41 -3.12
CA MET A 40 4.21 -2.06 -4.25
C MET A 40 3.45 -3.26 -4.81
N GLU A 41 4.11 -4.41 -4.97
CA GLU A 41 3.45 -5.65 -5.40
C GLU A 41 2.36 -6.06 -4.41
N ARG A 42 2.64 -5.96 -3.10
CA ARG A 42 1.63 -6.19 -2.05
C ARG A 42 0.48 -5.20 -2.12
N ALA A 43 0.76 -3.91 -2.33
CA ALA A 43 -0.27 -2.90 -2.49
C ALA A 43 -1.18 -3.17 -3.70
N ASP A 44 -0.61 -3.57 -4.84
CA ASP A 44 -1.38 -3.91 -6.04
C ASP A 44 -2.30 -5.14 -5.81
N MET A 45 -1.79 -6.18 -5.14
CA MET A 45 -2.62 -7.33 -4.74
C MET A 45 -3.79 -6.90 -3.84
N ILE A 46 -3.52 -6.07 -2.83
CA ILE A 46 -4.56 -5.59 -1.90
C ILE A 46 -5.60 -4.73 -2.63
N VAL A 47 -5.18 -3.87 -3.57
CA VAL A 47 -6.11 -3.07 -4.38
C VAL A 47 -7.01 -3.96 -5.23
N LYS A 48 -6.45 -4.99 -5.88
CA LYS A 48 -7.22 -5.98 -6.65
C LYS A 48 -8.21 -6.73 -5.77
N ASP A 49 -7.82 -7.13 -4.57
CA ASP A 49 -8.69 -7.80 -3.60
C ASP A 49 -9.83 -6.90 -3.12
N VAL A 50 -9.56 -5.61 -2.88
CA VAL A 50 -10.60 -4.61 -2.55
C VAL A 50 -11.58 -4.44 -3.71
N GLN A 51 -11.10 -4.36 -4.95
CA GLN A 51 -11.96 -4.22 -6.12
C GLN A 51 -12.84 -5.46 -6.33
N SER A 52 -12.25 -6.66 -6.23
CA SER A 52 -12.96 -7.93 -6.29
C SER A 52 -14.04 -8.03 -5.20
N SER A 53 -13.70 -7.70 -3.95
CA SER A 53 -14.62 -7.68 -2.81
C SER A 53 -15.79 -6.71 -3.00
N LYS A 54 -15.52 -5.51 -3.54
CA LYS A 54 -16.56 -4.53 -3.88
C LYS A 54 -17.51 -5.05 -4.96
N GLN A 55 -16.97 -5.70 -5.99
CA GLN A 55 -17.79 -6.25 -7.06
C GLN A 55 -18.68 -7.40 -6.55
N GLN A 56 -18.14 -8.28 -5.71
CA GLN A 56 -18.90 -9.35 -5.06
C GLN A 56 -20.04 -8.78 -4.20
N MET A 57 -19.74 -7.79 -3.36
CA MET A 57 -20.74 -7.11 -2.52
C MET A 57 -21.86 -6.47 -3.37
N LYS A 58 -21.51 -5.80 -4.47
CA LYS A 58 -22.49 -5.20 -5.40
C LYS A 58 -23.43 -6.27 -5.98
N ASN A 59 -22.88 -7.41 -6.41
CA ASN A 59 -23.68 -8.51 -6.96
C ASN A 59 -24.64 -9.08 -5.91
N ILE A 60 -24.18 -9.30 -4.69
CA ILE A 60 -25.02 -9.80 -3.58
C ILE A 60 -26.17 -8.82 -3.31
N VAL A 61 -25.89 -7.52 -3.18
CA VAL A 61 -26.91 -6.51 -2.90
C VAL A 61 -27.97 -6.42 -4.01
N ILE A 62 -27.56 -6.50 -5.27
CA ILE A 62 -28.49 -6.52 -6.42
C ILE A 62 -29.40 -7.76 -6.33
N ASN A 63 -28.82 -8.93 -6.06
CA ASN A 63 -29.58 -10.17 -5.93
C ASN A 63 -30.55 -10.13 -4.74
N MET A 64 -30.13 -9.60 -3.59
CA MET A 64 -31.00 -9.39 -2.43
C MET A 64 -32.19 -8.51 -2.79
N HIS A 65 -31.98 -7.42 -3.55
CA HIS A 65 -33.08 -6.55 -3.97
C HIS A 65 -34.06 -7.27 -4.90
N LEU A 66 -33.55 -8.03 -5.87
CA LEU A 66 -34.37 -8.82 -6.79
C LEU A 66 -35.20 -9.87 -6.03
N VAL A 67 -34.58 -10.59 -5.10
CA VAL A 67 -35.26 -11.60 -4.27
C VAL A 67 -36.33 -10.94 -3.40
N LYS A 68 -36.04 -9.79 -2.78
CA LYS A 68 -37.05 -9.03 -2.01
C LYS A 68 -38.26 -8.66 -2.87
N GLN A 69 -38.04 -8.16 -4.10
CA GLN A 69 -39.14 -7.84 -5.02
C GLN A 69 -39.97 -9.08 -5.38
N GLN A 70 -39.30 -10.21 -5.68
CA GLN A 70 -40.00 -11.46 -5.99
C GLN A 70 -40.81 -11.99 -4.80
N ILE A 71 -40.27 -11.92 -3.58
CA ILE A 71 -40.99 -12.30 -2.36
C ILE A 71 -42.23 -11.43 -2.19
N GLN A 72 -42.10 -10.11 -2.39
CA GLN A 72 -43.23 -9.19 -2.27
C GLN A 72 -44.33 -9.49 -3.30
N GLN A 73 -43.97 -9.75 -4.56
CA GLN A 73 -44.92 -10.15 -5.60
C GLN A 73 -45.63 -11.47 -5.25
N LEU A 74 -44.88 -12.48 -4.80
CA LEU A 74 -45.45 -13.76 -4.37
C LEU A 74 -46.41 -13.59 -3.19
N ARG A 75 -46.09 -12.72 -2.24
CA ARG A 75 -46.98 -12.44 -1.10
C ARG A 75 -48.24 -11.72 -1.48
N GLN A 76 -48.18 -10.76 -2.40
CA GLN A 76 -49.38 -10.12 -2.94
C GLN A 76 -50.31 -11.14 -3.60
N LEU A 77 -49.77 -12.08 -4.38
CA LEU A 77 -50.54 -13.17 -4.97
C LEU A 77 -51.18 -14.10 -3.93
N LEU A 78 -50.48 -14.32 -2.81
CA LEU A 78 -50.93 -15.20 -1.72
C LEU A 78 -51.70 -14.47 -0.61
N GLN A 79 -51.90 -13.15 -0.73
CA GLN A 79 -52.49 -12.29 0.31
C GLN A 79 -51.79 -12.42 1.68
N LEU A 80 -50.48 -12.65 1.67
CA LEU A 80 -49.67 -12.77 2.89
C LEU A 80 -49.20 -11.39 3.36
N ALA A 81 -49.06 -11.23 4.67
CA ALA A 81 -48.45 -10.03 5.24
C ALA A 81 -46.96 -9.93 4.86
N ASP A 82 -46.47 -8.71 4.67
CA ASP A 82 -45.06 -8.45 4.44
C ASP A 82 -44.25 -8.69 5.73
N SER A 83 -43.44 -9.74 5.75
CA SER A 83 -42.41 -10.00 6.78
C SER A 83 -40.99 -10.08 6.17
N ASP A 84 -39.96 -9.53 6.80
CA ASP A 84 -38.61 -9.53 6.19
C ASP A 84 -37.82 -10.83 6.42
N ASP A 85 -38.44 -11.88 6.97
CA ASP A 85 -37.78 -13.10 7.51
C ASP A 85 -37.43 -14.17 6.47
N ALA A 86 -36.66 -13.83 5.43
CA ALA A 86 -36.07 -14.86 4.56
C ALA A 86 -34.65 -15.20 5.04
N ASN A 87 -34.43 -16.44 5.50
CA ASN A 87 -33.11 -16.91 5.98
C ASN A 87 -31.95 -16.66 4.99
N SER A 88 -32.21 -16.74 3.68
CA SER A 88 -31.20 -16.43 2.65
C SER A 88 -30.77 -14.96 2.68
N LEU A 89 -31.71 -14.03 2.89
CA LEU A 89 -31.39 -12.59 2.97
C LEU A 89 -30.55 -12.27 4.20
N HIS A 90 -30.76 -12.97 5.31
CA HIS A 90 -29.92 -12.83 6.50
C HIS A 90 -28.49 -13.33 6.26
N GLN A 91 -28.32 -14.44 5.53
CA GLN A 91 -27.00 -14.96 5.18
C GLN A 91 -26.27 -14.02 4.23
N ASP A 92 -26.96 -13.49 3.22
CA ASP A 92 -26.39 -12.52 2.28
C ASP A 92 -25.99 -11.22 2.99
N GLN A 93 -26.81 -10.76 3.94
CA GLN A 93 -26.50 -9.59 4.77
C GLN A 93 -25.22 -9.82 5.60
N LYS A 94 -25.07 -11.01 6.20
CA LYS A 94 -23.85 -11.38 6.92
C LYS A 94 -22.62 -11.38 6.00
N ALA A 95 -22.75 -11.94 4.79
CA ALA A 95 -21.67 -11.96 3.81
C ALA A 95 -21.25 -10.52 3.39
N VAL A 96 -22.23 -9.62 3.23
CA VAL A 96 -21.97 -8.20 2.98
C VAL A 96 -21.18 -7.57 4.12
N ASP A 97 -21.54 -7.85 5.36
CA ASP A 97 -20.85 -7.27 6.53
C ASP A 97 -19.42 -7.83 6.69
N GLU A 98 -19.19 -9.12 6.41
CA GLU A 98 -17.85 -9.71 6.35
C GLU A 98 -16.98 -9.07 5.24
N LEU A 99 -17.54 -8.81 4.06
CA LEU A 99 -16.83 -8.12 2.97
C LEU A 99 -16.48 -6.67 3.34
N LYS A 100 -17.36 -5.94 4.03
CA LYS A 100 -17.05 -4.60 4.53
C LYS A 100 -15.87 -4.63 5.51
N GLN A 101 -15.86 -5.60 6.42
CA GLN A 101 -14.76 -5.75 7.38
C GLN A 101 -13.43 -6.03 6.67
N LYS A 102 -13.43 -6.92 5.66
CA LYS A 102 -12.24 -7.20 4.84
C LYS A 102 -11.73 -5.96 4.10
N ILE A 103 -12.63 -5.21 3.45
CA ILE A 103 -12.27 -3.96 2.76
C ILE A 103 -11.65 -2.96 3.75
N SER A 104 -12.23 -2.81 4.93
CA SER A 104 -11.69 -1.91 5.96
C SER A 104 -10.31 -2.35 6.44
N GLY A 105 -10.07 -3.66 6.61
CA GLY A 105 -8.76 -4.20 6.98
C GLY A 105 -7.71 -3.90 5.91
N HIS A 106 -8.01 -4.19 4.66
CA HIS A 106 -7.14 -3.88 3.53
C HIS A 106 -6.85 -2.37 3.37
N GLN A 107 -7.82 -1.50 3.65
CA GLN A 107 -7.58 -0.05 3.66
C GLN A 107 -6.59 0.38 4.75
N GLN A 108 -6.69 -0.20 5.94
CA GLN A 108 -5.74 0.06 7.02
C GLN A 108 -4.34 -0.45 6.68
N GLU A 109 -4.25 -1.63 6.05
CA GLU A 109 -2.99 -2.22 5.60
C GLU A 109 -2.29 -1.34 4.55
N LEU A 110 -3.04 -0.80 3.57
CA LEU A 110 -2.52 0.16 2.58
C LEU A 110 -2.00 1.45 3.24
N LEU A 111 -2.70 1.97 4.25
CA LEU A 111 -2.26 3.16 4.99
C LEU A 111 -0.98 2.88 5.78
N ALA A 112 -0.92 1.74 6.47
CA ALA A 112 0.27 1.34 7.23
C ALA A 112 1.49 1.16 6.32
N MET A 113 1.35 0.48 5.18
CA MET A 113 2.44 0.33 4.21
C MET A 113 2.91 1.67 3.64
N ARG A 114 1.99 2.61 3.36
CA ARG A 114 2.37 3.97 2.95
C ARG A 114 3.18 4.68 4.03
N GLU A 115 2.77 4.58 5.29
CA GLU A 115 3.50 5.19 6.41
C GLU A 115 4.89 4.57 6.62
N ASP A 116 5.01 3.25 6.46
CA ASP A 116 6.30 2.55 6.57
C ASP A 116 7.25 2.94 5.42
N LEU A 117 6.76 3.00 4.18
CA LEU A 117 7.54 3.49 3.03
C LEU A 117 8.01 4.94 3.20
N ILE A 118 7.15 5.81 3.74
CA ILE A 118 7.54 7.20 4.05
C ILE A 118 8.64 7.21 5.11
N ARG A 119 8.55 6.37 6.15
CA ARG A 119 9.56 6.30 7.21
C ARG A 119 10.92 5.90 6.64
N GLU A 120 10.95 4.84 5.83
CA GLU A 120 12.16 4.36 5.16
C GLU A 120 12.77 5.44 4.26
N GLN A 121 11.94 6.08 3.43
CA GLN A 121 12.40 7.15 2.53
C GLN A 121 12.97 8.36 3.29
N LYS A 122 12.42 8.68 4.47
CA LYS A 122 12.98 9.74 5.34
C LYS A 122 14.35 9.37 5.87
N GLU A 123 14.53 8.13 6.31
CA GLU A 123 15.83 7.64 6.81
C GLU A 123 16.88 7.74 5.69
N GLU A 124 16.53 7.32 4.48
CA GLU A 124 17.41 7.44 3.31
C GLU A 124 17.79 8.89 2.99
N LEU A 125 16.82 9.82 2.99
CA LEU A 125 17.09 11.25 2.76
C LEU A 125 18.02 11.86 3.84
N ILE A 126 17.88 11.42 5.10
CA ILE A 126 18.76 11.85 6.20
C ILE A 126 20.17 11.32 5.98
N GLU A 127 20.32 10.04 5.61
CA GLU A 127 21.63 9.43 5.31
C GLU A 127 22.33 10.11 4.14
N GLN A 128 21.57 10.47 3.10
CA GLN A 128 22.05 11.22 1.94
C GLN A 128 22.38 12.70 2.26
N LYS A 129 22.16 13.14 3.51
CA LYS A 129 22.36 14.53 3.96
C LYS A 129 21.55 15.52 3.12
N PHE A 130 20.34 15.14 2.72
CA PHE A 130 19.42 16.02 2.01
C PHE A 130 19.18 17.30 2.83
N VAL A 131 19.25 18.45 2.15
CA VAL A 131 19.03 19.75 2.77
C VAL A 131 17.68 20.28 2.32
N GLY A 132 16.67 20.13 3.18
CA GLY A 132 15.30 20.54 2.92
C GLY A 132 14.31 19.94 3.91
N ASP A 133 13.02 20.05 3.61
CA ASP A 133 11.97 19.39 4.38
C ASP A 133 11.89 17.91 4.00
N VAL A 134 12.53 17.08 4.82
CA VAL A 134 12.61 15.62 4.64
C VAL A 134 11.23 14.97 4.64
N GLN A 135 10.28 15.45 5.46
CA GLN A 135 8.93 14.87 5.55
C GLN A 135 8.18 15.09 4.23
N ASN A 136 8.10 16.33 3.78
CA ASN A 136 7.38 16.68 2.55
C ASN A 136 8.02 16.04 1.31
N GLN A 137 9.35 15.92 1.28
CA GLN A 137 10.04 15.28 0.16
C GLN A 137 9.77 13.76 0.12
N ALA A 138 9.82 13.07 1.26
CA ALA A 138 9.51 11.65 1.34
C ALA A 138 8.06 11.35 0.95
N GLU A 139 7.09 12.11 1.49
CA GLU A 139 5.68 11.97 1.13
C GLU A 139 5.46 12.15 -0.38
N LYS A 140 6.06 13.19 -0.97
CA LYS A 140 5.93 13.46 -2.40
C LYS A 140 6.52 12.34 -3.25
N MET A 141 7.68 11.79 -2.86
CA MET A 141 8.32 10.69 -3.58
C MET A 141 7.45 9.44 -3.54
N ILE A 142 6.93 9.06 -2.36
CA ILE A 142 6.06 7.90 -2.19
C ILE A 142 4.73 8.08 -2.91
N ASP A 143 4.09 9.25 -2.81
CA ASP A 143 2.81 9.50 -3.49
C ASP A 143 2.97 9.49 -5.02
N GLN A 144 4.10 9.99 -5.54
CA GLN A 144 4.40 9.95 -6.96
C GLN A 144 4.68 8.52 -7.44
N MET A 145 5.43 7.75 -6.65
CA MET A 145 5.66 6.32 -6.88
C MET A 145 4.36 5.50 -6.90
N ILE A 146 3.47 5.70 -5.93
CA ILE A 146 2.16 5.04 -5.87
C ILE A 146 1.31 5.47 -7.08
N GLY A 147 1.32 6.76 -7.42
CA GLY A 147 0.58 7.30 -8.56
C GLY A 147 1.02 6.70 -9.90
N ASP A 148 2.32 6.59 -10.14
CA ASP A 148 2.88 6.03 -11.38
C ASP A 148 2.53 4.55 -11.54
N VAL A 149 2.53 3.76 -10.46
CA VAL A 149 2.11 2.35 -10.49
C VAL A 149 0.61 2.21 -10.71
N MET A 150 -0.21 3.02 -10.04
CA MET A 150 -1.67 2.96 -10.20
C MET A 150 -2.16 3.46 -11.55
N ALA A 151 -1.39 4.29 -12.26
CA ALA A 151 -1.73 4.80 -13.60
C ALA A 151 -1.39 3.81 -14.73
N VAL A 152 -0.54 2.82 -14.46
CA VAL A 152 -0.11 1.79 -15.43
C VAL A 152 -1.04 0.55 -15.42
N ALA A 153 -1.91 0.43 -14.41
CA ALA A 153 -2.94 -0.61 -14.30
C ALA A 153 -4.28 -0.19 -14.94
#